data_AF-A0A968FY49-F1
#
_entry.id   AF-A0A968FY49-F1
#
_cell.length_a   1.000
_cell.length_b   1.000
_cell.length_c   1.000
_cell.angle_alpha   90.00
_cell.angle_beta   90.00
_cell.angle_gamma   90.00
#
_symmetry.space_group_name_H-M   'P 1'
#
loop_
_entity.id
_entity.type
_entity.pdbx_description
1 polymer ?
#
loop_
_entity_poly.entity_id
_entity_poly.type
_entity_poly.pdbx_seq_one_letter_code
_entity_poly.pdbx_strand_id
1 'polypeptide(L)'
;EFKKTGCAGEGSNGLLVFFETPKTREDPKFKTFARSIIQQENEDRMAIYRRILATNEHFGENDLPKIQKLSASLNRDNARPGDKIQLDDGRWIQKR
;
A
#
# COMPACT_ATOMS: atom_id res chain seq x y z
N GLU A 1 9.96 1.95 8.52
CA GLU A 1 10.44 3.34 8.35
C GLU A 1 9.46 4.27 7.60
N PHE A 2 9.19 4.11 6.31
CA PHE A 2 8.40 5.11 5.56
C PHE A 2 6.97 5.36 6.09
N LYS A 3 6.24 4.31 6.49
CA LYS A 3 4.91 4.45 7.13
C LYS A 3 4.96 5.19 8.47
N LYS A 4 5.96 4.88 9.30
CA LYS A 4 6.23 5.55 10.58
C LYS A 4 6.46 7.06 10.41
N THR A 5 7.15 7.45 9.34
CA THR A 5 7.39 8.87 9.00
C THR A 5 6.20 9.55 8.30
N GLY A 6 5.11 8.82 8.03
CA GLY A 6 3.95 9.31 7.29
C GLY A 6 4.20 9.52 5.80
N CYS A 7 5.34 9.07 5.28
CA CYS A 7 5.76 9.15 3.87
C CYS A 7 5.08 8.07 3.00
N ALA A 8 4.54 7.02 3.62
CA ALA A 8 3.76 5.98 2.97
C ALA A 8 2.50 5.66 3.79
N GLY A 9 1.44 5.20 3.12
CA GLY A 9 0.22 4.68 3.76
C GLY A 9 -0.40 3.54 2.98
N GLU A 10 -1.19 2.70 3.65
CA GLU A 10 -1.86 1.54 3.04
C GLU A 10 -3.14 1.99 2.32
N GLY A 11 -3.17 1.86 1.00
CA GLY A 11 -4.31 2.20 0.15
C GLY A 11 -5.41 1.13 0.18
N SER A 12 -6.62 1.51 -0.25
CA SER A 12 -7.80 0.62 -0.25
C SER A 12 -7.73 -0.51 -1.29
N ASN A 13 -6.71 -0.51 -2.14
CA ASN A 13 -6.40 -1.55 -3.12
C ASN A 13 -5.24 -2.48 -2.67
N GLY A 14 -4.80 -2.39 -1.41
CA GLY A 14 -3.74 -3.22 -0.87
C GLY A 14 -2.33 -2.78 -1.29
N LEU A 15 -2.19 -1.63 -1.95
CA LEU A 15 -0.90 -1.05 -2.33
C LEU A 15 -0.55 0.15 -1.45
N LEU A 16 0.73 0.47 -1.36
CA LEU A 16 1.21 1.66 -0.67
C LEU A 16 1.03 2.91 -1.53
N VAL A 17 0.67 4.02 -0.86
CA VAL A 17 0.57 5.36 -1.45
C VAL A 17 1.63 6.26 -0.83
N PHE A 18 2.38 6.97 -1.68
CA PHE A 18 3.36 7.97 -1.25
C PHE A 18 2.67 9.25 -0.78
N PHE A 19 3.19 9.84 0.29
CA PHE A 19 2.77 11.14 0.80
C PHE A 19 3.97 12.07 0.92
N GLU A 20 3.77 13.32 0.52
CA GLU A 20 4.75 14.37 0.81
C GLU A 20 4.86 14.59 2.32
N THR A 21 6.09 14.74 2.78
CA THR A 21 6.47 15.09 4.15
C THR A 21 7.43 16.29 4.09
N PRO A 22 7.72 16.99 5.21
CA PRO A 22 8.72 18.05 5.21
C PRO A 22 10.06 17.58 4.60
N LYS A 23 10.52 16.38 4.98
CA LYS A 23 11.77 15.79 4.47
C LYS A 23 11.76 15.56 2.95
N THR A 24 10.66 15.08 2.38
CA THR A 24 10.59 14.84 0.92
C THR A 24 10.48 16.13 0.11
N ARG A 25 10.06 17.24 0.74
CA ARG A 25 10.04 18.57 0.10
C ARG A 25 11.42 19.21 0.12
N GLU A 26 12.17 19.03 1.21
CA GLU A 26 13.50 19.63 1.41
C GLU A 26 14.61 18.83 0.72
N ASP A 27 14.47 17.51 0.60
CA ASP A 27 15.45 16.62 -0.03
C ASP A 27 14.86 15.88 -1.25
N PRO A 28 15.08 16.41 -2.47
CA PRO A 28 14.62 15.77 -3.70
C PRO A 28 15.21 14.38 -3.94
N LYS A 29 16.44 14.11 -3.48
CA LYS A 29 17.06 12.78 -3.64
C LYS A 29 16.34 11.77 -2.75
N PHE A 30 16.07 12.15 -1.50
CA PHE A 30 15.28 11.31 -0.59
C PHE A 30 13.86 11.08 -1.12
N LYS A 31 13.21 12.09 -1.70
CA LYS A 31 11.90 11.93 -2.33
C LYS A 31 11.91 10.90 -3.45
N THR A 32 12.87 11.00 -4.38
CA THR A 32 13.02 10.03 -5.47
C THR A 32 13.27 8.64 -4.91
N PHE A 33 14.18 8.51 -3.94
CA PHE A 33 14.46 7.24 -3.27
C PHE A 33 13.21 6.63 -2.63
N ALA A 34 12.47 7.40 -1.82
CA ALA A 34 11.26 6.94 -1.16
C ALA A 34 10.20 6.47 -2.15
N ARG A 35 10.00 7.22 -3.26
CA ARG A 35 9.08 6.83 -4.33
C ARG A 35 9.52 5.52 -5.02
N SER A 36 10.81 5.37 -5.31
CA SER A 36 11.35 4.15 -5.92
C SER A 36 11.16 2.92 -5.02
N ILE A 37 11.40 3.04 -3.71
CA ILE A 37 11.18 1.94 -2.76
C ILE A 37 9.69 1.58 -2.67
N ILE A 38 8.80 2.57 -2.56
CA ILE A 38 7.33 2.33 -2.53
C ILE A 38 6.86 1.66 -3.83
N GLN A 39 7.40 2.08 -4.97
CA GLN A 39 7.08 1.46 -6.25
C GLN A 39 7.51 -0.01 -6.30
N GLN A 40 8.75 -0.33 -5.91
CA GLN A 40 9.25 -1.70 -5.90
C GLN A 40 8.43 -2.61 -4.98
N GLU A 41 8.12 -2.15 -3.76
CA GLU A 41 7.25 -2.88 -2.84
C GLU A 41 5.85 -3.13 -3.44
N ASN A 42 5.30 -2.16 -4.17
CA ASN A 42 4.01 -2.35 -4.85
C ASN A 42 4.11 -3.34 -6.01
N GLU A 43 5.21 -3.35 -6.76
CA GLU A 43 5.48 -4.34 -7.80
C GLU A 43 5.56 -5.76 -7.22
N ASP A 44 6.23 -5.93 -6.08
CA ASP A 44 6.32 -7.19 -5.34
C ASP A 44 4.95 -7.66 -4.85
N ARG A 45 4.16 -6.76 -4.23
CA ARG A 45 2.77 -7.08 -3.82
C ARG A 45 1.92 -7.51 -5.01
N MET A 46 2.02 -6.82 -6.14
CA MET A 46 1.30 -7.20 -7.35
C MET A 46 1.74 -8.55 -7.90
N ALA A 47 3.02 -8.89 -7.81
CA ALA A 47 3.51 -10.23 -8.18
C ALA A 47 2.87 -11.30 -7.29
N ILE A 48 2.76 -11.06 -5.97
CA ILE A 48 2.07 -11.96 -5.03
C ILE A 48 0.58 -12.07 -5.38
N TYR A 49 -0.12 -10.97 -5.64
CA TYR A 49 -1.55 -11.01 -5.98
C TYR A 49 -1.81 -11.80 -7.26
N ARG A 50 -0.97 -11.59 -8.29
CA ARG A 50 -1.03 -12.36 -9.54
C ARG A 50 -0.71 -13.84 -9.32
N ARG A 51 0.21 -14.16 -8.40
CA ARG A 51 0.49 -15.55 -8.04
C ARG A 51 -0.71 -16.22 -7.39
N ILE A 52 -1.33 -15.57 -6.40
CA ILE A 52 -2.55 -16.07 -5.74
C ILE A 52 -3.63 -16.36 -6.77
N LEU A 53 -3.84 -15.43 -7.68
CA LEU A 53 -4.79 -15.56 -8.78
C LEU A 53 -4.47 -16.77 -9.67
N ALA A 54 -3.22 -16.91 -10.12
CA ALA A 54 -2.81 -17.97 -11.02
C ALA A 54 -2.81 -19.37 -10.39
N THR A 55 -2.69 -19.47 -9.06
CA THR A 55 -2.66 -20.77 -8.34
C THR A 55 -3.99 -21.18 -7.74
N ASN A 56 -5.02 -20.35 -7.84
CA ASN A 56 -6.34 -20.67 -7.29
C ASN A 56 -7.32 -20.97 -8.43
N GLU A 57 -7.72 -22.23 -8.55
CA GLU A 57 -8.62 -22.71 -9.62
C GLU A 57 -10.01 -22.05 -9.60
N HIS A 58 -10.38 -21.40 -8.49
CA HIS A 58 -11.64 -20.67 -8.36
C HIS A 58 -11.54 -19.17 -8.69
N PHE A 59 -10.33 -18.66 -8.97
CA PHE A 59 -10.14 -17.26 -9.33
C PHE A 59 -9.74 -17.11 -10.81
N GLY A 60 -10.40 -16.19 -11.51
CA GLY A 60 -10.04 -15.75 -12.85
C GLY A 60 -9.48 -14.33 -12.84
N GLU A 61 -8.98 -13.82 -13.98
CA GLU A 61 -8.36 -12.49 -14.07
C GLU A 61 -9.20 -11.34 -13.48
N ASN A 62 -10.52 -11.47 -13.53
CA ASN A 62 -11.47 -10.52 -12.99
C ASN A 62 -11.54 -10.48 -11.45
N ASP A 63 -10.90 -11.42 -10.75
CA ASP A 63 -10.87 -11.51 -9.28
C ASP A 63 -9.69 -10.76 -8.64
N LEU A 64 -8.78 -10.19 -9.43
CA LEU A 64 -7.67 -9.38 -8.91
C LEU A 64 -8.14 -8.24 -7.96
N PRO A 65 -9.22 -7.48 -8.27
CA PRO A 65 -9.76 -6.49 -7.34
C PRO A 65 -10.22 -7.07 -6.00
N LYS A 66 -10.69 -8.33 -5.98
CA LYS A 66 -11.09 -9.02 -4.74
C LYS A 66 -9.87 -9.32 -3.87
N ILE A 67 -8.80 -9.83 -4.46
CA ILE A 67 -7.52 -10.09 -3.77
C ILE A 67 -6.95 -8.77 -3.19
N GLN A 68 -6.98 -7.70 -3.99
CA GLN A 68 -6.56 -6.37 -3.56
C GLN A 68 -7.36 -5.85 -2.35
N LYS A 69 -8.69 -5.99 -2.36
CA LYS A 69 -9.54 -5.59 -1.22
C LYS A 69 -9.26 -6.42 0.04
N LEU A 70 -9.09 -7.74 -0.11
CA LEU A 70 -8.74 -8.61 1.02
C LEU A 70 -7.40 -8.21 1.62
N SER A 71 -6.38 -7.99 0.79
CA SER A 71 -5.08 -7.52 1.26
C SER A 71 -5.16 -6.13 1.89
N ALA A 72 -5.93 -5.20 1.32
CA ALA A 72 -6.17 -3.90 1.93
C ALA A 72 -6.74 -4.04 3.34
N SER A 73 -7.75 -4.90 3.52
CA SER A 73 -8.33 -5.16 4.84
C SER A 73 -7.28 -5.69 5.81
N LEU A 74 -6.54 -6.73 5.42
CA LEU A 74 -5.48 -7.32 6.25
C LEU A 74 -4.39 -6.28 6.61
N ASN A 75 -4.01 -5.42 5.67
CA ASN A 75 -3.01 -4.38 5.90
C ASN A 75 -3.52 -3.33 6.89
N ARG A 76 -4.81 -2.96 6.84
CA ARG A 76 -5.44 -2.05 7.81
C ARG A 76 -5.56 -2.65 9.20
N ASP A 77 -5.85 -3.93 9.28
CA ASP A 77 -5.99 -4.64 10.56
C ASP A 77 -4.63 -4.75 11.26
N ASN A 78 -3.58 -5.03 10.48
CA ASN A 78 -2.19 -5.14 10.95
C ASN A 78 -1.42 -3.81 10.99
N ALA A 79 -2.03 -2.70 10.56
CA ALA A 79 -1.40 -1.38 10.60
C ALA A 79 -1.07 -0.98 12.05
N ARG A 80 0.08 -0.32 12.23
CA ARG A 80 0.50 0.14 13.54
C ARG A 80 -0.21 1.45 13.91
N PRO A 81 -0.41 1.75 15.20
CA PRO A 81 -0.84 3.09 15.63
C PRO A 81 0.00 4.19 14.97
N GLY A 82 -0.67 5.19 14.38
CA GLY A 82 -0.07 6.29 13.64
C GLY A 82 0.11 6.04 12.13
N ASP A 83 0.07 4.80 11.66
CA ASP A 83 0.16 4.50 10.22
C ASP A 83 -1.05 5.08 9.48
N LYS A 84 -0.82 5.62 8.29
CA LYS A 84 -1.88 6.09 7.40
C LYS A 84 -2.54 4.91 6.70
N ILE A 85 -3.86 4.84 6.77
CA ILE A 85 -4.66 3.82 6.10
C ILE A 85 -5.84 4.46 5.36
N GLN A 86 -6.17 3.93 4.18
CA GLN A 86 -7.32 4.36 3.39
C GLN A 86 -8.51 3.44 3.63
N LEU A 87 -9.64 4.02 4.01
CA LEU A 87 -10.91 3.34 4.14
C LEU A 87 -11.50 3.03 2.77
N ASP A 88 -12.51 2.16 2.73
CA ASP A 88 -13.13 1.71 1.47
C ASP A 88 -13.87 2.84 0.74
N ASP A 89 -14.28 3.89 1.46
CA ASP A 89 -14.85 5.12 0.89
C ASP A 89 -13.79 6.11 0.38
N GLY A 90 -12.51 5.73 0.41
CA GLY A 90 -11.40 6.54 -0.06
C GLY A 90 -10.84 7.52 0.97
N ARG A 91 -11.48 7.68 2.14
CA ARG A 91 -10.96 8.56 3.20
C ARG A 91 -9.68 7.99 3.81
N TRP A 92 -8.73 8.87 4.08
CA TRP A 92 -7.51 8.53 4.81
C TRP A 92 -7.67 8.83 6.28
N ILE A 93 -7.31 7.87 7.13
CA ILE A 93 -7.21 8.05 8.58
C ILE A 93 -5.83 7.63 9.07
N GLN A 94 -5.47 8.07 10.28
CA GLN A 94 -4.37 7.45 11.02
C GLN A 94 -4.95 6.35 11.90
N LYS A 95 -4.33 5.17 11.83
CA LYS A 95 -4.67 4.05 12.71
C LYS A 95 -4.47 4.48 14.16
N ARG A 96 -5.45 4.17 15.00
CA ARG A 96 -5.37 4.40 16.45
C ARG A 96 -4.61 3.29 17.14
#